data_AF-A0A6P2B8P7-F1
#
_entry.id   AF-A0A6P2B8P7-F1
#
_cell.length_a   1.000
_cell.length_b   1.000
_cell.length_c   1.000
_cell.angle_alpha   90.00
_cell.angle_beta   90.00
_cell.angle_gamma   90.00
#
_symmetry.space_group_name_H-M   'P 1'
#
loop_
_entity.id
_entity.type
_entity.pdbx_description
1 polymer ?
#
loop_
_entity_poly.entity_id
_entity_poly.type
_entity_poly.pdbx_seq_one_letter_code
_entity_poly.pdbx_strand_id
1 'polypeptide(L)'
;MMTMISPSRQLLILLREGIDTDGHKHNMASLAAKSGLSAQALAKMLSGKTRSPRLLTIRAVCAVYALPIDYFDCDTEAACRAWLERHHRTRSPLIAEIARIADQLSPHHRHSLNAVIRWLDAGTS
;
A
#
# COMPACT_ATOMS: atom_id res chain seq x y z
N MET A 1 11.90 -12.64 20.66
CA MET A 1 11.39 -11.27 20.45
C MET A 1 11.46 -10.97 18.96
N MET A 2 10.33 -10.83 18.28
CA MET A 2 10.32 -10.36 16.89
C MET A 2 10.57 -8.84 16.90
N THR A 3 11.65 -8.40 16.27
CA THR A 3 11.94 -6.97 16.09
C THR A 3 10.97 -6.40 15.07
N MET A 4 10.07 -5.52 15.51
CA MET A 4 9.21 -4.75 14.62
C MET A 4 10.04 -3.97 13.61
N ILE A 5 9.57 -3.93 12.37
CA ILE A 5 10.18 -3.13 11.31
C ILE A 5 10.09 -1.63 11.63
N SER A 6 11.19 -0.91 11.43
CA SER A 6 11.23 0.53 11.73
C SER A 6 10.38 1.35 10.75
N PRO A 7 9.79 2.47 11.18
CA PRO A 7 9.02 3.37 10.31
C PRO A 7 9.80 3.82 9.06
N SER A 8 11.12 4.00 9.18
CA SER A 8 12.01 4.31 8.06
C SER A 8 12.00 3.22 6.98
N ARG A 9 11.99 1.96 7.40
CA ARG A 9 11.96 0.82 6.49
C ARG A 9 10.57 0.63 5.88
N GLN A 10 9.51 0.86 6.65
CA GLN A 10 8.13 0.87 6.13
C GLN A 10 7.93 1.98 5.09
N LEU A 11 8.51 3.17 5.31
CA LEU A 11 8.51 4.26 4.34
C LEU A 11 9.29 3.92 3.07
N LEU A 12 10.40 3.19 3.18
CA LEU A 12 11.16 2.73 2.02
C LEU A 12 10.35 1.75 1.16
N ILE A 13 9.58 0.85 1.78
CA ILE A 13 8.65 -0.05 1.08
C ILE A 13 7.59 0.78 0.36
N LEU A 14 6.97 1.73 1.06
CA LEU A 14 5.97 2.63 0.48
C LEU A 14 6.51 3.40 -0.73
N LEU A 15 7.75 3.90 -0.67
CA LEU A 15 8.37 4.60 -1.78
C LEU A 15 8.62 3.69 -2.99
N ARG A 16 8.96 2.42 -2.77
CA ARG A 16 9.28 1.46 -3.84
C ARG A 16 8.04 0.85 -4.50
N GLU A 17 7.02 0.60 -3.70
CA GLU A 17 5.90 -0.27 -4.07
C GLU A 17 4.54 0.45 -4.03
N GLY A 18 4.43 1.53 -3.24
CA GLY A 18 3.23 2.34 -3.16
C GLY A 18 2.93 3.06 -4.48
N ILE A 19 1.64 3.12 -4.80
CA ILE A 19 1.10 3.95 -5.89
C ILE A 19 0.12 4.96 -5.31
N ASP A 20 0.06 6.15 -5.90
CA ASP A 20 -0.93 7.16 -5.51
C ASP A 20 -2.34 6.84 -6.05
N THR A 21 -3.28 7.76 -5.83
CA THR A 21 -4.66 7.66 -6.31
C THR A 21 -4.77 7.45 -7.82
N ASP A 22 -3.77 7.92 -8.55
CA ASP A 22 -3.74 7.98 -10.00
C ASP A 22 -2.90 6.82 -10.58
N GLY A 23 -2.40 5.94 -9.71
CA GLY A 23 -1.56 4.79 -10.09
C GLY A 23 -0.09 5.14 -10.29
N HIS A 24 0.35 6.36 -9.92
CA HIS A 24 1.74 6.78 -10.10
C HIS A 24 2.63 6.31 -8.96
N LYS A 25 3.82 5.83 -9.31
CA LYS A 25 4.92 5.63 -8.37
C LYS A 25 5.66 6.94 -8.14
N HIS A 26 6.00 7.22 -6.90
CA HIS A 26 6.80 8.38 -6.54
C HIS A 26 8.27 8.03 -6.30
N ASN A 27 9.16 8.86 -6.83
CA ASN A 27 10.54 8.92 -6.38
C ASN A 27 10.68 9.93 -5.24
N MET A 28 11.85 9.96 -4.58
CA MET A 28 12.10 10.83 -3.42
C MET A 28 11.82 12.32 -3.71
N ALA A 29 12.18 12.81 -4.91
CA ALA A 29 11.98 14.20 -5.28
C ALA A 29 10.48 14.53 -5.44
N SER A 30 9.74 13.69 -6.17
CA SER A 30 8.29 13.86 -6.35
C SER A 30 7.52 13.72 -5.05
N LEU A 31 7.92 12.79 -4.17
CA LEU A 31 7.30 12.62 -2.86
C LEU A 31 7.55 13.85 -1.97
N ALA A 32 8.78 14.38 -1.95
CA ALA A 32 9.11 15.61 -1.22
C ALA A 32 8.23 16.78 -1.70
N ALA A 33 8.13 16.98 -3.01
CA ALA A 33 7.30 18.04 -3.60
C ALA A 33 5.82 17.89 -3.23
N LYS A 34 5.23 16.69 -3.40
CA LYS A 34 3.80 16.46 -3.10
C LYS A 34 3.48 16.50 -1.60
N SER A 35 4.38 16.04 -0.74
CA SER A 35 4.17 16.02 0.72
C SER A 35 4.48 17.36 1.40
N GLY A 36 5.06 18.33 0.69
CA GLY A 36 5.53 19.59 1.27
C GLY A 36 6.75 19.43 2.19
N LEU A 37 7.43 18.28 2.12
CA LEU A 37 8.63 17.98 2.89
C LEU A 37 9.89 18.35 2.12
N SER A 38 10.95 18.77 2.82
CA SER A 38 12.24 18.93 2.15
C SER A 38 12.83 17.56 1.78
N ALA A 39 13.51 17.48 0.63
CA ALA A 39 14.20 16.27 0.20
C ALA A 39 15.21 15.78 1.26
N GLN A 40 15.85 16.71 1.98
CA GLN A 40 16.77 16.40 3.06
C GLN A 40 16.07 15.78 4.28
N ALA A 41 14.88 16.26 4.65
CA ALA A 41 14.09 15.67 5.73
C ALA A 41 13.65 14.25 5.37
N LEU A 42 13.19 14.04 4.13
CA LEU A 42 12.78 12.73 3.64
C LEU A 42 13.96 11.75 3.58
N ALA A 43 15.14 12.19 3.13
CA ALA A 43 16.36 11.37 3.13
C ALA A 43 16.82 10.97 4.55
N LYS A 44 16.71 11.88 5.53
CA LYS A 44 17.00 11.58 6.95
C LYS A 44 16.03 10.55 7.54
N MET A 45 14.78 10.53 7.07
CA MET A 45 13.81 9.52 7.48
C MET A 45 14.13 8.16 6.84
N LEU A 46 14.34 8.13 5.52
CA LEU A 46 14.60 6.88 4.79
C LEU A 46 15.89 6.18 5.23
N SER A 47 16.91 6.96 5.61
CA SER A 47 18.20 6.42 6.09
C SER A 47 18.14 5.84 7.51
N GLY A 48 17.02 5.95 8.23
CA GLY A 48 16.93 5.50 9.63
C GLY A 48 17.70 6.36 10.62
N LYS A 49 18.35 7.45 10.17
CA LYS A 49 19.02 8.42 11.05
C LYS A 49 18.05 9.16 11.97
N THR A 50 16.77 9.21 11.58
CA THR A 50 15.68 9.70 12.42
C THR A 50 15.00 8.51 13.08
N ARG A 51 15.22 8.31 14.38
CA ARG A 51 14.68 7.17 15.15
C ARG A 51 13.15 7.15 15.18
N SER A 52 12.51 8.32 15.10
CA SER A 52 11.05 8.46 15.08
C SER A 52 10.66 9.68 14.23
N PRO A 53 10.16 9.47 12.99
CA PRO A 53 9.57 10.55 12.21
C PRO A 53 8.42 11.19 12.99
N ARG A 54 8.27 12.52 12.90
CA ARG A 54 7.15 13.20 13.55
C ARG A 54 5.83 12.75 12.92
N LEU A 55 4.77 12.67 13.73
CA LEU A 55 3.44 12.27 13.29
C LEU A 55 2.94 13.09 12.09
N LEU A 56 3.14 14.42 12.11
CA LEU A 56 2.78 15.31 11.00
C LEU A 56 3.48 14.93 9.69
N THR A 57 4.73 14.50 9.77
CA THR A 57 5.53 14.09 8.61
C THR A 57 5.03 12.77 8.03
N ILE A 58 4.67 11.82 8.90
CA ILE A 58 4.05 10.54 8.49
C ILE A 58 2.72 10.81 7.81
N ARG A 59 1.86 11.66 8.40
CA ARG A 59 0.58 12.05 7.82
C ARG A 59 0.72 12.73 6.46
N ALA A 60 1.72 13.60 6.30
CA ALA A 60 1.98 14.26 5.03
C ALA A 60 2.34 13.27 3.92
N VAL A 61 3.14 12.24 4.23
CA VAL A 61 3.44 11.15 3.27
C VAL A 61 2.19 10.32 3.00
N CYS A 62 1.46 9.89 4.04
CA CYS A 62 0.25 9.09 3.89
C CYS A 62 -0.78 9.77 2.98
N ALA A 63 -0.94 11.09 3.10
CA ALA A 63 -1.84 11.88 2.28
C ALA A 63 -1.52 11.78 0.79
N VAL A 64 -0.24 11.75 0.39
CA VAL A 64 0.16 11.62 -1.02
C VAL A 64 -0.34 10.31 -1.63
N TYR A 65 -0.27 9.22 -0.87
CA TYR A 65 -0.70 7.90 -1.31
C TYR A 65 -2.18 7.61 -1.00
N ALA A 66 -2.89 8.56 -0.36
CA ALA A 66 -4.21 8.36 0.22
C ALA A 66 -4.28 7.06 1.05
N LEU A 67 -3.30 6.88 1.95
CA LEU A 67 -3.26 5.79 2.91
C LEU A 67 -3.74 6.27 4.28
N PRO A 68 -4.50 5.45 5.03
CA PRO A 68 -4.59 5.59 6.47
C PRO A 68 -3.23 5.40 7.15
N ILE A 69 -3.11 5.94 8.37
CA ILE A 69 -1.84 5.95 9.11
C ILE A 69 -1.48 4.60 9.71
N ASP A 70 -2.46 3.71 9.87
CA ASP A 70 -2.31 2.33 10.38
C ASP A 70 -1.43 1.45 9.48
N TYR A 71 -1.14 1.87 8.24
CA TYR A 71 -0.05 1.29 7.45
C TYR A 71 1.26 1.24 8.26
N PHE A 72 1.51 2.23 9.11
CA PHE A 72 2.73 2.30 9.91
C PHE A 72 2.78 1.34 11.12
N ASP A 73 1.71 0.59 11.36
CA ASP A 73 1.59 -0.42 12.42
C ASP A 73 2.01 -1.83 11.96
N CYS A 74 2.55 -1.95 10.74
CA CYS A 74 3.01 -3.25 10.23
C CYS A 74 4.24 -3.76 10.99
N ASP A 75 4.19 -5.02 11.45
CA ASP A 75 5.28 -5.63 12.21
C ASP A 75 6.46 -6.12 11.35
N THR A 76 6.20 -6.48 10.09
CA THR A 76 7.19 -7.08 9.17
C THR A 76 7.10 -6.50 7.76
N GLU A 77 8.16 -6.62 6.97
CA GLU A 77 8.13 -6.21 5.55
C GLU A 77 7.03 -6.92 4.76
N ALA A 78 6.83 -8.21 5.02
CA ALA A 78 5.79 -8.99 4.36
C ALA A 78 4.39 -8.46 4.71
N ALA A 79 4.16 -8.10 5.98
CA ALA A 79 2.92 -7.46 6.41
C ALA A 79 2.69 -6.11 5.72
N CYS A 80 3.72 -5.26 5.60
CA CYS A 80 3.62 -3.99 4.87
C CYS A 80 3.19 -4.20 3.41
N ARG A 81 3.86 -5.13 2.71
CA ARG A 81 3.56 -5.42 1.29
C ARG A 81 2.15 -5.97 1.12
N ALA A 82 1.75 -6.94 1.95
CA ALA A 82 0.41 -7.50 1.93
C ALA A 82 -0.67 -6.45 2.28
N TRP A 83 -0.35 -5.50 3.15
CA TRP A 83 -1.22 -4.37 3.45
C TRP A 83 -1.40 -3.47 2.22
N LEU A 84 -0.30 -3.06 1.57
CA LEU A 84 -0.35 -2.21 0.37
C LEU A 84 -1.12 -2.89 -0.77
N GLU A 85 -0.86 -4.18 -0.98
CA GLU A 85 -1.57 -4.95 -2.00
C GLU A 85 -3.08 -4.98 -1.74
N ARG A 86 -3.50 -5.25 -0.50
CA ARG A 86 -4.93 -5.21 -0.13
C ARG A 86 -5.52 -3.82 -0.35
N HIS A 87 -4.82 -2.76 0.07
CA HIS A 87 -5.27 -1.38 -0.11
C HIS A 87 -5.38 -0.98 -1.58
N HIS A 88 -4.47 -1.44 -2.43
CA HIS A 88 -4.53 -1.16 -3.87
C HIS A 88 -5.68 -1.95 -4.53
N ARG A 89 -5.89 -3.21 -4.12
CA ARG A 89 -7.00 -4.04 -4.63
C ARG A 89 -8.37 -3.43 -4.32
N THR A 90 -8.59 -2.93 -3.10
CA THR A 90 -9.86 -2.31 -2.71
C THR A 90 -10.15 -0.99 -3.45
N ARG A 91 -9.12 -0.35 -4.01
CA ARG A 91 -9.22 0.90 -4.76
C ARG A 91 -9.33 0.74 -6.26
N SER A 92 -9.08 -0.45 -6.79
CA SER A 92 -9.20 -0.70 -8.23
C SER A 92 -10.67 -0.60 -8.66
N PRO A 93 -11.03 0.35 -9.55
CA PRO A 93 -12.41 0.49 -10.03
C PRO A 93 -12.89 -0.79 -10.73
N LEU A 94 -11.98 -1.49 -11.42
CA LEU A 94 -12.27 -2.76 -12.06
C LEU A 94 -12.60 -3.85 -11.04
N ILE A 95 -11.83 -3.96 -9.95
CA ILE A 95 -12.11 -4.95 -8.89
C ILE A 95 -13.41 -4.60 -8.17
N ALA A 96 -13.66 -3.32 -7.91
CA ALA A 96 -14.92 -2.87 -7.32
C ALA A 96 -16.12 -3.20 -8.22
N GLU A 97 -15.99 -3.02 -9.53
CA GLU A 97 -17.03 -3.35 -10.50
C GLU A 97 -17.24 -4.87 -10.60
N ILE A 98 -16.17 -5.66 -10.63
CA ILE A 98 -16.25 -7.13 -10.60
C ILE A 98 -16.96 -7.59 -9.32
N ALA A 99 -16.61 -7.03 -8.16
CA ALA A 99 -17.24 -7.36 -6.89
C ALA A 99 -18.73 -7.00 -6.89
N ARG A 100 -19.10 -5.82 -7.41
CA ARG A 100 -20.48 -5.37 -7.54
C ARG A 100 -21.31 -6.30 -8.44
N ILE A 101 -20.77 -6.69 -9.60
CA ILE A 101 -21.44 -7.62 -10.53
C ILE A 101 -21.55 -9.01 -9.89
N ALA A 102 -20.48 -9.48 -9.24
CA ALA A 102 -20.45 -10.79 -8.59
C ALA A 102 -21.49 -10.91 -7.46
N ASP A 103 -21.78 -9.82 -6.75
CA ASP A 103 -22.75 -9.82 -5.66
C ASP A 103 -24.21 -9.98 -6.16
N GLN A 104 -24.46 -9.60 -7.41
CA GLN A 104 -25.76 -9.78 -8.09
C GLN A 104 -25.95 -11.20 -8.64
N LEU A 105 -24.90 -12.04 -8.63
CA LEU A 105 -24.99 -13.41 -9.13
C LEU A 105 -25.73 -14.32 -8.15
N SER A 106 -26.45 -15.30 -8.70
CA SER A 106 -27.03 -16.39 -7.91
C SER A 106 -25.92 -17.20 -7.21
N PRO A 107 -26.23 -17.91 -6.10
CA PRO A 107 -25.24 -18.72 -5.40
C PRO A 107 -24.50 -19.73 -6.29
N HIS A 108 -25.22 -20.32 -7.25
CA HIS A 108 -24.65 -21.24 -8.24
C HIS A 108 -23.61 -20.54 -9.13
N HIS A 109 -23.93 -19.36 -9.67
CA HIS A 109 -23.00 -18.62 -10.53
C HIS A 109 -21.80 -18.05 -9.75
N ARG A 110 -21.97 -17.66 -8.48
CA ARG A 110 -20.85 -17.31 -7.60
C ARG A 110 -19.89 -18.48 -7.38
N HIS A 111 -20.43 -19.69 -7.23
CA HIS A 111 -19.59 -20.89 -7.10
C HIS A 111 -18.74 -21.12 -8.35
N SER A 112 -19.35 -21.04 -9.55
CA SER A 112 -18.63 -21.16 -10.82
C SER A 112 -17.56 -20.08 -11.00
N LEU A 113 -17.89 -18.82 -10.69
CA LEU A 113 -16.92 -17.72 -10.73
C LEU A 113 -15.73 -17.97 -9.81
N ASN A 114 -15.98 -18.42 -8.57
CA ASN A 114 -14.92 -18.77 -7.62
C ASN A 114 -14.06 -19.96 -8.08
N ALA A 115 -14.61 -20.88 -8.87
CA ALA A 115 -13.86 -21.98 -9.46
C ALA A 115 -12.92 -21.47 -10.57
N VAL A 116 -13.40 -20.57 -11.43
CA VAL A 116 -12.59 -19.93 -12.48
C VAL A 116 -11.45 -19.10 -11.88
N ILE A 117 -11.72 -18.28 -10.86
CA ILE A 117 -10.69 -17.49 -10.18
C ILE A 117 -9.60 -18.40 -9.59
N ARG A 118 -9.99 -19.46 -8.89
CA ARG A 118 -9.03 -20.43 -8.33
C ARG A 118 -8.20 -21.14 -9.38
N TRP A 119 -8.81 -21.47 -10.52
CA TRP A 119 -8.09 -22.08 -11.65
C TRP A 119 -7.05 -21.12 -12.25
N LEU A 120 -7.39 -19.84 -12.39
CA LEU A 120 -6.46 -18.81 -12.88
C LEU A 120 -5.27 -18.61 -11.92
N ASP A 121 -5.51 -18.56 -10.62
CA ASP A 121 -4.46 -18.43 -9.59
C ASP A 121 -3.50 -19.64 -9.62
N ALA A 122 -4.03 -20.85 -9.82
CA ALA A 122 -3.23 -22.07 -9.91
C ALA A 122 -2.41 -22.18 -11.21
N GLY A 123 -2.89 -21.58 -12.31
CA GLY A 123 -2.21 -21.59 -13.61
C GLY A 123 -1.16 -20.50 -13.81
N THR A 124 -1.04 -19.54 -12.87
CA THR A 124 -0.08 -18.43 -12.92
C THR A 124 1.03 -18.54 -11.87
N SER A 125 1.11 -19.67 -11.15
CA SER A 125 2.15 -20.00 -10.17
C SER A 125 3.29 -20.82 -10.78
#